data_AF-A0A974NN14-F1
#
_entry.id   AF-A0A974NN14-F1
#
_cell.length_a   1.000
_cell.length_b   1.000
_cell.length_c   1.000
_cell.angle_alpha   90.00
_cell.angle_beta   90.00
_cell.angle_gamma   90.00
#
_symmetry.space_group_name_H-M   'P 1'
#
loop_
_entity.id
_entity.type
_entity.pdbx_description
1 polymer ?
#
loop_
_entity_poly.entity_id
_entity_poly.type
_entity_poly.pdbx_seq_one_letter_code
_entity_poly.pdbx_strand_id
1 'polypeptide(L)'
;MLTKCMNFLKIGSASIDLVLHETEFLPGANVKGCFYLKGGWVKQKIKRLECDLIVKNNETNQETMVEAATTILMSKVIDPNSMCEFPFSYKLPIELHHSDVLSYRFHTRLIFTNEVKQNDHDEIKIVR
;
A
#
# COMPACT_ATOMS: atom_id res chain seq x y z
N MET A 1 -10.31 12.82 -37.14
CA MET A 1 -10.75 12.65 -35.74
C MET A 1 -9.62 11.96 -34.98
N LEU A 2 -8.95 12.67 -34.07
CA LEU A 2 -7.83 12.10 -33.31
C LEU A 2 -8.36 11.03 -32.34
N THR A 3 -7.74 9.86 -32.41
CA THR A 3 -7.94 8.70 -31.54
C THR A 3 -7.83 9.10 -30.07
N LYS A 4 -8.90 8.88 -29.31
CA LYS A 4 -8.86 8.78 -27.84
C LYS A 4 -7.95 7.59 -27.49
N CYS A 5 -6.69 7.85 -27.18
CA CYS A 5 -5.83 6.88 -26.49
C CYS A 5 -6.40 6.68 -25.08
N MET A 6 -7.28 5.69 -24.91
CA MET A 6 -7.70 5.22 -23.59
C MET A 6 -6.46 4.69 -22.86
N ASN A 7 -6.32 5.06 -21.58
CA ASN A 7 -5.25 4.64 -20.66
C ASN A 7 -5.26 3.12 -20.43
N PHE A 8 -4.89 2.32 -21.44
CA PHE A 8 -4.61 0.88 -21.31
C PHE A 8 -3.49 0.61 -20.29
N LEU A 9 -2.69 1.61 -19.91
CA LEU A 9 -1.64 1.47 -18.91
C LEU A 9 -2.16 1.07 -17.51
N LYS A 10 -3.38 1.43 -17.12
CA LYS A 10 -3.93 1.04 -15.81
C LYS A 10 -4.66 -0.31 -15.83
N ILE A 11 -5.30 -0.65 -16.95
CA ILE A 11 -6.06 -1.89 -17.11
C ILE A 11 -5.07 -3.01 -17.41
N GLY A 12 -4.92 -3.96 -16.47
CA GLY A 12 -3.98 -5.09 -16.62
C GLY A 12 -2.54 -4.79 -16.21
N SER A 13 -2.30 -3.74 -15.41
CA SER A 13 -1.02 -3.54 -14.71
C SER A 13 -0.88 -4.51 -13.53
N ALA A 14 0.37 -4.75 -13.11
CA ALA A 14 0.68 -5.45 -11.89
C ALA A 14 0.02 -4.75 -10.68
N SER A 15 -0.52 -5.54 -9.76
CA SER A 15 -1.21 -5.06 -8.56
C SER A 15 -0.46 -5.46 -7.30
N ILE A 16 -0.72 -4.76 -6.23
CA ILE A 16 -0.18 -5.03 -4.90
C ILE A 16 -1.36 -5.09 -3.92
N ASP A 17 -1.24 -5.93 -2.91
CA ASP A 17 -2.22 -6.12 -1.83
C ASP A 17 -1.43 -6.37 -0.54
N LEU A 18 -1.66 -5.60 0.52
CA LEU A 18 -1.06 -5.84 1.83
C LEU A 18 -2.06 -6.57 2.74
N VAL A 19 -1.87 -7.88 2.91
CA VAL A 19 -2.71 -8.64 3.83
C VAL A 19 -2.08 -8.64 5.21
N LEU A 20 -2.76 -8.00 6.15
CA LEU A 20 -2.39 -8.00 7.57
C LEU A 20 -2.88 -9.27 8.26
N HIS A 21 -2.13 -9.75 9.25
CA HIS A 21 -2.56 -10.90 10.07
C HIS A 21 -3.70 -10.55 11.02
N GLU A 22 -3.76 -9.29 11.45
CA GLU A 22 -4.73 -8.73 12.40
C GLU A 22 -5.11 -7.32 11.92
N THR A 23 -6.26 -6.81 12.37
CA THR A 23 -6.75 -5.46 12.01
C THR A 23 -6.98 -4.57 13.23
N GLU A 24 -6.86 -5.09 14.45
CA GLU A 24 -6.98 -4.33 15.69
C GLU A 24 -5.65 -4.40 16.47
N PHE A 25 -5.14 -3.25 16.92
CA PHE A 25 -3.82 -3.18 17.55
C PHE A 25 -3.79 -2.19 18.71
N LEU A 26 -2.98 -2.49 19.72
CA LEU A 26 -2.60 -1.51 20.74
C LEU A 26 -1.52 -0.55 20.19
N PRO A 27 -1.44 0.70 20.68
CA PRO A 27 -0.30 1.58 20.38
C PRO A 27 1.04 0.90 20.73
N GLY A 28 2.06 1.08 19.89
CA GLY A 28 3.36 0.41 20.08
C GLY A 28 3.42 -1.07 19.66
N ALA A 29 2.30 -1.70 19.29
CA ALA A 29 2.27 -3.09 18.84
C ALA A 29 2.99 -3.27 17.49
N ASN A 30 3.43 -4.50 17.23
CA ASN A 30 4.06 -4.86 15.96
C ASN A 30 3.01 -5.42 15.00
N VAL A 31 2.71 -4.68 13.94
CA VAL A 31 1.86 -5.13 12.84
C VAL A 31 2.67 -6.10 11.98
N LYS A 32 2.06 -7.22 11.61
CA LYS A 32 2.64 -8.22 10.72
C LYS A 32 1.68 -8.52 9.58
N GLY A 33 2.24 -8.81 8.41
CA GLY A 33 1.48 -9.16 7.22
C GLY A 33 2.38 -9.57 6.07
N CYS A 34 1.82 -9.58 4.87
CA CYS A 34 2.55 -9.86 3.65
C CYS A 34 2.02 -9.02 2.50
N PHE A 35 2.95 -8.44 1.73
CA PHE A 35 2.64 -7.84 0.44
C PHE A 35 2.56 -8.93 -0.64
N TYR A 36 1.43 -8.99 -1.33
CA TYR A 36 1.17 -9.87 -2.46
C TYR A 36 1.23 -9.08 -3.76
N LEU A 37 2.34 -9.22 -4.48
CA LEU A 37 2.56 -8.60 -5.77
C LEU A 37 2.13 -9.57 -6.88
N LYS A 38 1.16 -9.17 -7.70
CA LYS A 38 0.67 -9.95 -8.84
C LYS A 38 1.02 -9.26 -10.16
N GLY A 39 1.61 -10.00 -11.09
CA GLY A 39 1.94 -9.54 -12.43
C GLY A 39 0.68 -9.25 -13.25
N GLY A 40 0.75 -8.20 -14.07
CA GLY A 40 -0.32 -7.81 -14.98
C GLY A 40 -0.41 -8.68 -16.24
N TRP A 41 -0.96 -8.14 -17.32
CA TRP A 41 -1.04 -8.80 -18.63
C TRP A 41 0.26 -8.72 -19.43
N VAL A 42 1.10 -7.74 -19.11
CA VAL A 42 2.39 -7.52 -19.77
C VAL A 42 3.51 -7.46 -18.73
N LYS A 43 4.73 -7.75 -19.20
CA LYS A 43 5.94 -7.64 -18.40
C LYS A 43 6.14 -6.19 -17.94
N GLN A 44 6.41 -5.99 -16.65
CA GLN A 44 6.60 -4.67 -16.07
C GLN A 44 7.84 -4.61 -15.19
N LYS A 45 8.50 -3.45 -15.16
CA LYS A 45 9.66 -3.20 -14.29
C LYS A 45 9.26 -2.28 -13.14
N ILE A 46 9.40 -2.80 -11.93
CA ILE A 46 9.07 -2.10 -10.69
C ILE A 46 10.35 -1.49 -10.13
N LYS A 47 10.26 -0.24 -9.70
CA LYS A 47 11.36 0.56 -9.13
C LYS A 47 11.37 0.50 -7.60
N ARG A 48 10.20 0.51 -6.97
CA ARG A 48 10.07 0.39 -5.52
C ARG A 48 8.63 0.12 -5.10
N LEU A 49 8.50 -0.39 -3.89
CA LEU A 49 7.28 -0.45 -3.10
C LEU A 49 7.45 0.51 -1.93
N GLU A 50 6.46 1.37 -1.71
CA GLU A 50 6.36 2.24 -0.54
C GLU A 50 5.12 1.86 0.25
N CYS A 51 5.17 1.96 1.57
CA CYS A 51 4.01 1.80 2.43
C CYS A 51 4.09 2.87 3.52
N ASP A 52 3.08 3.73 3.58
CA ASP A 52 3.00 4.77 4.61
C ASP A 52 1.88 4.44 5.59
N LEU A 53 2.09 4.77 6.87
CA LEU A 53 0.99 4.89 7.81
C LEU A 53 0.38 6.28 7.65
N ILE A 54 -0.93 6.34 7.41
CA ILE A 54 -1.67 7.60 7.38
C ILE A 54 -2.82 7.57 8.37
N VAL A 55 -3.25 8.77 8.76
CA VAL A 55 -4.47 9.00 9.53
C VAL A 55 -5.47 9.74 8.65
N LYS A 56 -6.72 9.29 8.66
CA LYS A 56 -7.84 9.96 8.01
C LYS A 56 -8.84 10.42 9.06
N ASN A 57 -9.20 11.69 9.00
CA ASN A 57 -10.37 12.19 9.71
C ASN A 57 -11.63 11.85 8.89
N ASN A 58 -12.53 11.07 9.47
CA ASN A 58 -13.73 10.56 8.78
C ASN A 58 -14.82 11.64 8.62
N GLU A 59 -14.83 12.68 9.43
CA GLU A 59 -15.78 13.80 9.31
C GLU A 59 -15.36 14.78 8.21
N THR A 60 -14.07 15.12 8.14
CA THR A 60 -13.55 16.10 7.17
C THR A 60 -13.01 15.47 5.88
N ASN A 61 -12.86 14.14 5.85
CA ASN A 61 -12.16 13.40 4.80
C ASN A 61 -10.69 13.82 4.57
N GLN A 62 -10.09 14.55 5.52
CA GLN A 62 -8.68 14.94 5.43
C GLN A 62 -7.78 13.75 5.79
N GLU A 63 -6.75 13.54 4.97
CA GLU A 63 -5.71 12.53 5.19
C GLU A 63 -4.38 13.21 5.50
N THR A 64 -3.66 12.69 6.48
CA THR A 64 -2.33 13.18 6.87
C THR A 64 -1.39 12.00 7.04
N MET A 65 -0.18 12.12 6.52
CA MET A 65 0.86 11.12 6.71
C MET A 65 1.32 11.14 8.17
N VAL A 66 1.34 9.97 8.81
CA VAL A 66 1.93 9.79 10.14
C VAL A 66 3.43 9.56 9.96
N GLU A 67 3.79 8.48 9.27
CA GLU A 67 5.17 8.18 8.90
C GLU A 67 5.28 7.15 7.76
N ALA A 68 6.48 6.98 7.23
CA ALA A 68 6.76 5.93 6.25
C ALA A 68 6.99 4.60 6.98
N ALA A 69 6.11 3.63 6.77
CA ALA A 69 6.21 2.31 7.41
C ALA A 69 7.30 1.45 6.77
N THR A 70 7.42 1.47 5.44
CA THR A 70 8.55 0.85 4.74
C THR A 70 8.77 1.43 3.34
N THR A 71 10.01 1.33 2.85
CA THR A 71 10.35 1.53 1.43
C THR A 71 11.28 0.41 0.98
N ILE A 72 10.81 -0.38 0.02
CA ILE A 72 11.58 -1.47 -0.59
C ILE A 72 12.00 -1.03 -1.98
N LEU A 73 13.27 -0.65 -2.12
CA LEU A 73 13.87 -0.41 -3.43
C LEU A 73 13.99 -1.74 -4.17
N MET A 74 13.48 -1.79 -5.41
CA MET A 74 13.56 -3.00 -6.23
C MET A 74 13.92 -2.67 -7.67
N SER A 75 14.71 -3.52 -8.30
CA SER A 75 14.89 -3.52 -9.75
C SER A 75 14.28 -4.80 -10.30
N LYS A 76 13.03 -5.06 -9.90
CA LYS A 76 12.35 -6.33 -10.18
C LYS A 76 11.57 -6.22 -11.48
N VAL A 77 11.80 -7.16 -12.37
CA VAL A 77 10.93 -7.41 -13.52
C VAL A 77 9.89 -8.43 -13.07
N ILE A 78 8.61 -8.12 -13.27
CA ILE A 78 7.52 -9.04 -13.01
C ILE A 78 6.95 -9.53 -14.34
N ASP A 79 6.86 -10.85 -14.50
CA ASP A 79 6.28 -11.48 -15.67
C ASP A 79 4.74 -11.48 -15.57
N PRO A 80 4.02 -11.54 -16.71
CA PRO A 80 2.57 -11.63 -16.72
C PRO A 80 2.05 -12.80 -15.87
N ASN A 81 1.00 -12.56 -15.09
CA ASN A 81 0.34 -13.54 -14.21
C ASN A 81 1.26 -14.22 -13.16
N SER A 82 2.48 -13.73 -12.96
CA SER A 82 3.36 -14.21 -11.88
C SER A 82 2.94 -13.64 -10.52
N MET A 83 3.39 -14.27 -9.44
CA MET A 83 3.11 -13.84 -8.07
C MET A 83 4.41 -13.78 -7.26
N CYS A 84 4.52 -12.78 -6.39
CA CYS A 84 5.64 -12.61 -5.48
C CYS A 84 5.14 -12.11 -4.13
N GLU A 85 5.78 -12.55 -3.07
CA GLU A 85 5.42 -12.21 -1.70
C GLU A 85 6.60 -11.53 -1.00
N PHE A 86 6.30 -10.53 -0.17
CA PHE A 86 7.27 -9.85 0.67
C PHE A 86 6.71 -9.71 2.09
N PRO A 87 7.40 -10.19 3.13
CA PRO A 87 6.92 -10.05 4.49
C PRO A 87 6.88 -8.57 4.89
N PHE A 88 5.83 -8.20 5.61
CA PHE A 88 5.65 -6.89 6.21
C PHE A 88 5.72 -7.01 7.73
N SER A 89 6.53 -6.14 8.35
CA SER A 89 6.54 -5.95 9.80
C SER A 89 6.79 -4.48 10.08
N TYR A 90 5.98 -3.91 10.97
CA TYR A 90 6.08 -2.50 11.33
C TYR A 90 5.60 -2.28 12.76
N LYS A 91 6.37 -1.51 13.53
CA LYS A 91 6.02 -1.17 14.90
C LYS A 91 5.23 0.14 14.90
N LEU A 92 3.99 0.10 15.39
CA LEU A 92 3.15 1.29 15.48
C LEU A 92 3.79 2.34 16.41
N PRO A 93 3.62 3.64 16.12
CA PRO A 93 3.92 4.70 17.07
C PRO A 93 3.13 4.51 18.37
N ILE A 94 3.72 4.91 19.49
CA ILE A 94 3.05 4.82 20.80
C ILE A 94 2.05 5.96 21.03
N GLU A 95 2.16 7.02 20.23
CA GLU A 95 1.33 8.23 20.25
C GLU A 95 -0.02 8.03 19.53
N LEU A 96 -0.18 6.91 18.82
CA LEU A 96 -1.46 6.54 18.25
C LEU A 96 -2.49 6.33 19.35
N HIS A 97 -3.74 6.71 19.08
CA HIS A 97 -4.81 6.61 20.06
C HIS A 97 -6.09 6.13 19.41
N HIS A 98 -6.90 5.39 20.18
CA HIS A 98 -8.26 5.05 19.78
C HIS A 98 -9.07 6.34 19.57
N SER A 99 -9.80 6.41 18.46
CA SER A 99 -10.71 7.50 18.14
C SER A 99 -11.88 6.97 17.31
N ASP A 100 -13.09 7.49 17.57
CA ASP A 100 -14.28 7.19 16.76
C ASP A 100 -14.32 8.03 15.46
N VAL A 101 -13.49 9.09 15.39
CA VAL A 101 -13.46 10.05 14.28
C VAL A 101 -12.25 9.83 13.37
N LEU A 102 -11.17 9.23 13.88
CA LEU A 102 -9.96 8.96 13.12
C LEU A 102 -9.88 7.49 12.72
N SER A 103 -9.59 7.24 11.44
CA SER A 103 -9.16 5.93 10.95
C SER A 103 -7.67 5.94 10.63
N TYR A 104 -7.01 4.82 10.88
CA TYR A 104 -5.60 4.63 10.52
C TYR A 104 -5.52 3.60 9.39
N ARG A 105 -4.63 3.82 8.44
CA ARG A 105 -4.47 2.87 7.34
C ARG A 105 -3.06 2.88 6.78
N PHE A 106 -2.68 1.75 6.20
CA PHE A 106 -1.51 1.63 5.37
C PHE A 106 -1.84 2.04 3.93
N HIS A 107 -1.05 2.94 3.38
CA HIS A 107 -1.09 3.32 1.97
C HIS A 107 0.07 2.68 1.25
N THR A 108 -0.20 1.56 0.60
CA THR A 108 0.79 0.83 -0.20
C THR A 108 0.83 1.39 -1.61
N ARG A 109 2.03 1.62 -2.15
CA ARG A 109 2.25 2.11 -3.50
C ARG A 109 3.32 1.30 -4.19
N LEU A 110 2.96 0.76 -5.35
CA LEU A 110 3.90 0.17 -6.29
C LEU A 110 4.29 1.22 -7.33
N ILE A 111 5.57 1.56 -7.42
CA ILE A 111 6.09 2.55 -8.37
C ILE A 111 6.88 1.84 -9.45
N PHE A 112 6.43 1.99 -10.69
CA PHE A 112 7.09 1.44 -11.88
C PHE A 112 8.24 2.34 -12.35
N THR A 113 9.12 1.81 -13.20
CA THR A 113 10.26 2.60 -13.74
C THR A 113 9.80 3.77 -14.62
N ASN A 114 8.60 3.71 -15.19
CA ASN A 114 7.97 4.80 -15.93
C ASN A 114 7.16 5.76 -15.03
N GLU A 115 7.35 5.70 -13.71
CA GLU A 115 6.69 6.53 -12.68
C GLU A 115 5.15 6.35 -12.60
N VAL A 116 4.57 5.40 -13.33
CA VAL A 116 3.20 4.94 -13.08
C VAL A 116 3.14 4.37 -11.66
N LYS A 117 1.99 4.55 -11.00
CA LYS A 117 1.74 4.07 -9.64
C LYS A 117 0.49 3.19 -9.61
N GLN A 118 0.55 2.15 -8.79
CA GLN A 118 -0.59 1.35 -8.36
C GLN A 118 -0.66 1.45 -6.84
N ASN A 119 -1.86 1.62 -6.31
CA ASN A 119 -2.05 1.87 -4.88
C ASN A 119 -2.98 0.82 -4.28
N ASP A 120 -2.82 0.62 -2.99
CA ASP A 120 -3.60 -0.26 -2.16
C ASP A 120 -3.72 0.34 -0.74
N HIS A 121 -4.79 -0.05 -0.02
CA HIS A 121 -5.22 0.62 1.21
C HIS A 121 -5.77 -0.39 2.23
N ASP A 122 -5.11 -0.48 3.39
CA ASP A 122 -5.50 -1.41 4.45
C ASP A 122 -5.75 -0.67 5.75
N GLU A 123 -7.00 -0.70 6.21
CA GLU A 123 -7.42 -0.03 7.44
C GLU A 123 -7.06 -0.87 8.68
N ILE A 124 -6.58 -0.18 9.71
CA ILE A 124 -6.36 -0.75 11.04
C ILE A 124 -7.11 0.08 12.09
N LYS A 125 -7.46 -0.58 13.18
CA LYS A 125 -8.09 0.05 14.34
C LYS A 125 -7.15 0.03 15.53
N ILE A 126 -6.98 1.19 16.14
CA ILE A 126 -6.26 1.31 17.41
C ILE A 126 -7.25 1.05 18.53
N VAL A 127 -7.00 0.01 19.33
CA VAL A 127 -7.82 -0.35 20.49
C VAL A 127 -7.19 0.12 21.80
N ARG A 128 -7.98 0.11 22.88
CA ARG A 128 -7.54 0.49 24.23
C ARG A 128 -6.96 -0.69 25.00
#